data_AF-A0A7D7ZJ15-F1
#
_entry.id   AF-A0A7D7ZJ15-F1
#
_cell.length_a   1.000
_cell.length_b   1.000
_cell.length_c   1.000
_cell.angle_alpha   90.00
_cell.angle_beta   90.00
_cell.angle_gamma   90.00
#
_symmetry.space_group_name_H-M   'P 1'
#
loop_
_entity.id
_entity.type
_entity.pdbx_description
1 polymer ?
#
loop_
_entity_poly.entity_id
_entity_poly.type
_entity_poly.pdbx_seq_one_letter_code
_entity_poly.pdbx_strand_id
1 'polypeptide(L)'
;MNICGCLIHVTPEHARAAFQAIEAFDGVEIHAESEDARFVLVVEDTDARLASETIMQLHQIPGVVSLTLNYHHFEDAANSHARLSRFTKITEGGQPNDHL
;
A
#
# COMPACT_ATOMS: atom_id res chain seq x y z
N MET A 1 7.78 -2.06 4.57
CA MET A 1 6.70 -1.58 3.71
C MET A 1 6.54 -0.09 3.94
N ASN A 2 6.61 0.72 2.90
CA ASN A 2 6.31 2.15 2.95
C ASN A 2 4.80 2.35 3.03
N ILE A 3 4.39 3.31 3.84
CA ILE A 3 3.02 3.82 3.93
C ILE A 3 3.11 5.34 3.83
N CYS A 4 2.51 5.89 2.79
CA CYS A 4 2.62 7.29 2.40
C CYS A 4 1.24 7.94 2.38
N GLY A 5 1.02 8.94 3.22
CA GLY A 5 -0.17 9.77 3.17
C GLY A 5 0.04 10.95 2.22
N CYS A 6 -0.77 11.06 1.17
CA CYS A 6 -0.65 12.10 0.16
C CYS A 6 -1.92 12.93 0.05
N LEU A 7 -1.76 14.22 -0.27
CA LEU A 7 -2.86 15.08 -0.73
C LEU A 7 -2.67 15.35 -2.21
N ILE A 8 -3.66 14.97 -3.02
CA ILE A 8 -3.73 15.36 -4.43
C ILE A 8 -4.78 16.45 -4.59
N HIS A 9 -4.46 17.47 -5.38
CA HIS A 9 -5.41 18.44 -5.88
C HIS A 9 -5.42 18.37 -7.39
N VAL A 10 -6.61 18.23 -7.96
CA VAL A 10 -6.83 18.21 -9.41
C VAL A 10 -7.75 19.35 -9.83
N THR A 11 -7.72 19.70 -11.11
CA THR A 11 -8.70 20.63 -11.68
C THR A 11 -10.10 20.01 -11.60
N PRO A 12 -11.16 20.78 -11.26
CA PRO A 12 -12.52 20.25 -11.13
C PRO A 12 -13.05 19.51 -12.37
N GLU A 13 -12.70 19.97 -13.58
CA GLU A 13 -13.06 19.32 -14.85
C GLU A 13 -12.58 17.85 -14.93
N HIS A 14 -11.43 17.55 -14.32
CA HIS A 14 -10.81 16.24 -14.34
C HIS A 14 -11.11 15.41 -13.09
N ALA A 15 -11.84 15.93 -12.10
CA ALA A 15 -12.02 15.29 -10.79
C ALA A 15 -12.51 13.84 -10.91
N ARG A 16 -13.56 13.60 -11.70
CA ARG A 16 -14.13 12.27 -11.87
C ARG A 16 -13.18 11.31 -12.59
N ALA A 17 -12.50 11.78 -13.65
CA ALA A 17 -11.56 10.97 -14.41
C ALA A 17 -10.31 10.64 -13.59
N ALA A 18 -9.81 11.61 -12.82
CA ALA A 18 -8.69 11.42 -11.90
C ALA A 18 -9.04 10.43 -10.80
N PHE A 19 -10.22 10.53 -10.18
CA PHE A 19 -10.69 9.56 -9.19
C PHE A 19 -10.63 8.13 -9.74
N GLN A 20 -11.20 7.90 -10.92
CA GLN A 20 -11.20 6.57 -11.55
C GLN A 20 -9.79 6.09 -11.89
N ALA A 21 -8.91 6.99 -12.34
CA ALA A 21 -7.52 6.65 -12.62
C ALA A 21 -6.75 6.29 -11.34
N ILE A 22 -6.96 7.04 -10.25
CA ILE A 22 -6.32 6.82 -8.94
C ILE A 22 -6.78 5.49 -8.34
N GLU A 23 -8.09 5.20 -8.36
CA GLU A 23 -8.69 3.97 -7.82
C GLU A 23 -8.20 2.70 -8.54
N ALA A 24 -7.68 2.84 -9.77
CA ALA A 24 -7.14 1.71 -10.55
C ALA A 24 -5.70 1.34 -10.17
N PHE A 25 -5.00 2.12 -9.34
CA PHE A 25 -3.67 1.77 -8.88
C PHE A 25 -3.75 0.76 -7.73
N ASP A 26 -3.04 -0.36 -7.90
CA ASP A 26 -2.79 -1.27 -6.78
C ASP A 26 -1.94 -0.56 -5.70
N GLY A 27 -2.27 -0.83 -4.44
CA GLY A 27 -1.64 -0.18 -3.28
C GLY A 27 -2.03 1.28 -3.06
N VAL A 28 -3.14 1.76 -3.65
CA VAL A 28 -3.67 3.11 -3.40
C VAL A 28 -5.09 3.04 -2.85
N GLU A 29 -5.32 3.73 -1.74
CA GLU A 29 -6.65 3.96 -1.17
C GLU A 29 -6.98 5.45 -1.19
N ILE A 30 -8.18 5.80 -1.69
CA ILE A 30 -8.73 7.15 -1.56
C ILE A 30 -9.48 7.21 -0.23
N HIS A 31 -8.89 7.89 0.76
CA HIS A 31 -9.46 8.02 2.09
C HIS A 31 -10.58 9.07 2.16
N ALA A 32 -10.45 10.16 1.41
CA ALA A 32 -11.45 11.23 1.36
C ALA A 32 -11.38 12.03 0.05
N GLU A 33 -12.52 12.62 -0.31
CA GLU A 33 -12.67 13.59 -1.39
C GLU A 33 -13.32 14.87 -0.83
N SER A 34 -12.86 16.04 -1.28
CA SER A 34 -13.49 17.34 -0.98
C SER A 34 -14.20 17.91 -2.19
N GLU A 35 -15.13 18.84 -1.97
CA GLU A 35 -15.84 19.58 -3.03
C GLU A 35 -14.89 20.33 -3.99
N ASP A 36 -13.72 20.78 -3.51
CA ASP A 36 -12.70 21.48 -4.31
C ASP A 36 -11.74 20.54 -5.06
N ALA A 37 -12.19 19.33 -5.42
CA ALA A 37 -11.42 18.34 -6.19
C ALA A 37 -10.06 17.99 -5.57
N ARG A 38 -10.05 17.75 -4.25
CA ARG A 38 -8.89 17.25 -3.52
C ARG A 38 -9.14 15.86 -2.97
N PHE A 39 -8.12 15.03 -3.01
CA PHE A 39 -8.16 13.65 -2.55
C PHE A 39 -7.08 13.41 -1.50
N VAL A 40 -7.48 12.83 -0.38
CA VAL A 40 -6.54 12.27 0.61
C VAL A 40 -6.29 10.83 0.24
N LEU A 41 -5.04 10.49 -0.01
CA LEU A 41 -4.64 9.15 -0.43
C LEU A 41 -3.74 8.49 0.62
N VAL A 42 -3.87 7.18 0.75
CA VAL A 42 -2.84 6.32 1.33
C VAL A 42 -2.21 5.53 0.18
N VAL A 43 -0.89 5.55 0.08
CA VAL A 43 -0.13 4.81 -0.92
C VAL A 43 0.87 3.91 -0.21
N GLU A 44 0.82 2.61 -0.49
CA GLU A 44 1.67 1.61 0.14
C GLU A 44 2.58 0.94 -0.89
N ASP A 45 3.64 0.27 -0.42
CA ASP A 45 4.33 -0.67 -1.30
C ASP A 45 3.39 -1.83 -1.63
N THR A 46 3.52 -2.34 -2.85
CA THR A 46 2.93 -3.62 -3.26
C THR A 46 4.06 -4.62 -3.50
N ASP A 47 3.71 -5.89 -3.72
CA ASP A 47 4.69 -6.90 -4.14
C ASP A 47 5.41 -6.52 -5.45
N ALA A 48 4.76 -5.70 -6.29
CA ALA A 48 5.23 -5.37 -7.63
C ALA A 48 5.87 -3.97 -7.76
N ARG A 49 5.63 -3.06 -6.81
CA ARG A 49 5.96 -1.64 -6.97
C ARG A 49 6.14 -0.93 -5.63
N LEU A 50 7.12 -0.04 -5.56
CA LEU A 50 7.32 0.83 -4.40
C LEU A 50 6.32 1.98 -4.39
N ALA A 51 5.91 2.42 -3.20
CA ALA A 51 4.98 3.55 -3.03
C ALA A 51 5.47 4.82 -3.74
N SER A 52 6.79 5.08 -3.75
CA SER A 52 7.39 6.24 -4.43
C SER A 52 7.16 6.24 -5.94
N GLU A 53 7.21 5.08 -6.58
CA GLU A 53 6.97 4.94 -8.02
C GLU A 53 5.50 5.20 -8.35
N THR A 54 4.58 4.68 -7.53
CA THR A 54 3.15 4.97 -7.64
C THR A 54 2.88 6.46 -7.48
N ILE A 55 3.48 7.12 -6.47
CA ILE A 55 3.36 8.57 -6.26
C ILE A 55 3.84 9.36 -7.48
N MET A 56 4.95 8.96 -8.10
CA MET A 56 5.42 9.61 -9.33
C MET A 56 4.45 9.45 -10.50
N GLN A 57 3.75 8.32 -10.59
CA GLN A 57 2.72 8.10 -11.62
C GLN A 57 1.44 8.88 -11.33
N LEU A 58 1.01 8.94 -10.07
CA LEU A 58 -0.12 9.75 -9.63
C LEU A 58 0.09 11.23 -9.98
N HIS A 59 1.31 11.76 -9.81
CA HIS A 59 1.65 13.14 -10.19
C HIS A 59 1.51 13.42 -11.71
N GLN A 60 1.49 12.38 -12.55
CA GLN A 60 1.37 12.51 -14.01
C GLN A 60 -0.06 12.37 -14.51
N ILE A 61 -1.04 12.12 -13.63
CA ILE A 61 -2.45 12.02 -14.04
C ILE A 61 -2.90 13.37 -14.62
N PRO A 62 -3.57 13.38 -15.79
CA PRO A 62 -4.10 14.61 -16.37
C PRO A 62 -4.99 15.38 -15.40
N GLY A 63 -4.76 16.69 -15.31
CA GLY A 63 -5.49 17.59 -14.42
C GLY A 63 -4.94 17.67 -13.00
N VAL A 64 -3.91 16.90 -12.62
CA VAL A 64 -3.22 17.08 -11.33
C VAL A 64 -2.53 18.44 -11.30
N VAL A 65 -2.92 19.26 -10.31
CA VAL A 65 -2.35 20.58 -10.04
C VAL A 65 -1.18 20.45 -9.05
N SER A 66 -1.36 19.62 -8.03
CA SER A 66 -0.32 19.35 -7.03
C SER A 66 -0.54 17.99 -6.38
N LEU A 67 0.58 17.35 -6.00
CA LEU A 67 0.61 16.21 -5.10
C LEU A 67 1.62 16.51 -3.99
N THR A 68 1.18 16.42 -2.74
CA THR A 68 2.03 16.63 -1.57
C THR A 68 2.09 15.37 -0.74
N LEU A 69 3.28 14.98 -0.29
CA LEU A 69 3.48 13.93 0.70
C LEU A 69 3.34 14.55 2.10
N ASN A 70 2.30 14.17 2.83
CA ASN A 70 1.97 14.69 4.15
C ASN A 70 2.47 13.79 5.28
N TYR A 71 2.61 12.49 5.01
CA TYR A 71 3.03 11.48 5.96
C TYR A 71 3.85 10.41 5.26
N HIS A 72 4.91 9.92 5.92
CA HIS A 72 5.68 8.78 5.47
C HIS A 72 6.07 7.94 6.67
N HIS A 73 5.72 6.66 6.63
CA HIS A 73 6.14 5.66 7.58
C HIS A 73 6.74 4.47 6.85
N PHE A 74 7.68 3.82 7.52
CA PHE A 74 8.26 2.57 7.06
C PHE A 74 8.02 1.52 8.13
N GLU A 75 7.22 0.51 7.79
CA GLU A 75 7.05 -0.68 8.61
C GLU A 75 8.18 -1.67 8.34
N ASP A 76 8.84 -2.11 9.40
CA ASP A 76 9.81 -3.20 9.32
C ASP A 76 9.06 -4.54 9.30
N ALA A 77 9.41 -5.43 8.37
CA ALA A 77 8.84 -6.78 8.27
C ALA A 77 9.08 -7.61 9.55
N ALA A 78 10.03 -7.20 10.40
CA ALA A 78 10.29 -7.81 11.70
C ALA A 78 9.29 -7.41 12.81
N ASN A 79 8.51 -6.35 12.62
CA ASN A 79 7.55 -5.86 13.63
C ASN A 79 6.09 -6.22 13.31
N SER A 80 5.86 -6.97 12.22
CA SER A 80 4.59 -7.63 11.93
C SER A 80 4.42 -8.80 12.91
N HIS A 81 3.85 -8.48 14.08
CA HIS A 81 3.54 -9.38 15.19
C HIS A 81 3.30 -10.83 14.73
N ALA A 82 4.20 -11.72 15.18
CA ALA A 82 4.09 -13.18 15.14
C ALA A 82 2.64 -13.70 15.09
N ARG A 83 2.10 -13.91 13.89
CA ARG A 83 0.82 -14.59 13.67
C ARG A 83 1.00 -15.58 12.53
N LEU A 84 0.85 -16.86 12.89
CA LEU A 84 0.89 -18.07 12.08
C LEU A 84 2.27 -18.57 11.65
N SER A 85 2.95 -19.24 12.58
CA SER A 85 3.60 -20.53 12.29
C SER A 85 4.03 -21.24 13.58
N ARG A 86 3.06 -21.62 14.43
CA ARG A 86 3.30 -22.65 15.46
C ARG A 86 2.39 -23.87 15.36
N PHE A 87 1.65 -23.99 14.27
CA PHE A 87 0.94 -25.22 13.93
C PHE A 87 1.39 -25.67 12.55
N THR A 88 2.42 -26.52 12.50
CA THR A 88 2.45 -27.80 11.77
C THR A 88 3.89 -28.31 11.74
N LYS A 89 4.22 -29.19 12.70
CA LYS A 89 5.04 -30.39 12.47
C LYS A 89 4.88 -31.32 13.67
N ILE A 90 3.73 -32.01 13.70
CA ILE A 90 3.59 -33.28 14.42
C ILE A 90 3.36 -34.38 13.39
N THR A 91 4.40 -34.76 12.67
CA THR A 91 4.49 -36.09 12.03
C THR A 91 5.92 -36.33 11.62
N GLU A 92 6.59 -37.20 12.37
CA GLU A 92 7.67 -38.12 12.01
C GLU A 92 8.10 -38.73 13.36
N GLY A 93 7.64 -39.90 13.80
CA GLY A 93 7.40 -41.12 13.05
C GLY A 93 8.72 -41.85 12.83
N GLY A 94 9.30 -42.42 13.90
CA GLY A 94 10.52 -43.21 13.81
C GLY A 94 11.09 -43.68 15.16
N GLN A 95 10.50 -44.73 15.76
CA GLN A 95 11.30 -45.76 16.46
C GLN A 95 11.39 -46.95 15.51
N PRO A 96 12.54 -47.64 15.37
CA PRO A 96 13.14 -48.46 16.44
C PRO A 96 14.70 -48.38 16.42
N ASN A 97 15.56 -48.96 17.26
CA ASN A 97 15.55 -50.17 18.08
C ASN A 97 16.60 -50.05 19.20
N ASP A 98 16.33 -50.83 20.24
CA ASP A 98 17.13 -51.25 21.38
C ASP A 98 18.42 -51.99 20.96
N HIS A 99 19.59 -51.60 21.50
CA HIS A 99 20.81 -52.43 21.52
C HIS A 99 21.77 -51.99 22.65
N LEU A 100 21.74 -52.80 23.73
CA LEU A 100 22.73 -53.02 24.80
C LEU A 100 23.31 -51.84 25.59
#